data_AF-A0AAJ2HBG0-F1
#
_entry.id   AF-A0AAJ2HBG0-F1
#
_cell.length_a   1.000
_cell.length_b   1.000
_cell.length_c   1.000
_cell.angle_alpha   90.00
_cell.angle_beta   90.00
_cell.angle_gamma   90.00
#
_symmetry.space_group_name_H-M   'P 1'
#
loop_
_entity.id
_entity.type
_entity.pdbx_description
1 polymer ?
#
loop_
_entity_poly.entity_id
_entity_poly.type
_entity_poly.pdbx_seq_one_letter_code
_entity_poly.pdbx_strand_id
1 'polypeptide(L)'
;MIAALQDFAASFPEYISWLGVMLVSAIPFVESYFGSVIGVLIGLPTPVAIGVAVVGNVASMLAFVFSAHGVRTKVVAGRGGADAAPEESPRRMKLRRAFDRYGVAGVSLLGQTILPSQITSAAMVSFGANRNTVIFWQIVSIILWGIAFGVLATLGVQLTR
;
A
#
# COMPACT_ATOMS: atom_id res chain seq x y z
N MET A 1 10.37 -26.74 1.78
CA MET A 1 10.73 -25.38 1.33
C MET A 1 10.31 -24.31 2.34
N ILE A 2 9.05 -24.26 2.78
CA ILE A 2 8.59 -23.29 3.79
C ILE A 2 9.31 -23.46 5.14
N ALA A 3 9.53 -24.70 5.62
CA ALA A 3 10.27 -24.96 6.86
C ALA A 3 11.69 -24.36 6.84
N ALA A 4 12.46 -24.57 5.78
CA ALA A 4 13.80 -23.98 5.64
C ALA A 4 13.80 -22.44 5.65
N LEU A 5 12.75 -21.80 5.11
CA LEU A 5 12.59 -20.35 5.16
C LEU A 5 12.29 -19.87 6.59
N GLN A 6 11.46 -20.61 7.33
CA GLN A 6 11.12 -20.33 8.72
C GLN A 6 12.33 -20.52 9.63
N ASP A 7 13.09 -21.60 9.45
CA ASP A 7 14.31 -21.87 10.21
C ASP A 7 15.39 -20.81 9.94
N PHE A 8 15.52 -20.36 8.69
CA PHE A 8 16.40 -19.23 8.34
C PHE A 8 15.93 -17.92 8.96
N ALA A 9 14.63 -17.60 8.91
CA ALA A 9 14.10 -16.39 9.55
C ALA A 9 14.26 -16.41 11.07
N ALA A 10 14.12 -17.58 11.69
CA ALA A 10 14.34 -17.80 13.13
C ALA A 10 15.81 -17.70 13.54
N SER A 11 16.76 -17.78 12.60
CA SER A 11 18.18 -17.56 12.88
C SER A 11 18.52 -16.09 13.18
N PHE A 12 17.60 -15.16 12.87
CA PHE A 12 17.73 -13.74 13.19
C PHE A 12 16.89 -13.36 14.42
N PRO A 13 17.29 -12.30 15.14
CA PRO A 13 16.43 -11.68 16.14
C PRO A 13 15.09 -11.23 15.56
N GLU A 14 14.01 -11.38 16.33
CA GLU A 14 12.63 -11.10 15.88
C GLU A 14 12.44 -9.70 15.26
N TYR A 15 13.11 -8.69 15.82
CA TYR A 15 13.03 -7.31 15.32
C TYR A 15 13.56 -7.15 13.88
N ILE A 16 14.50 -7.99 13.44
CA ILE A 16 15.01 -7.98 12.07
C ILE A 16 13.94 -8.52 11.11
N SER A 17 13.24 -9.58 11.50
CA SER A 17 12.12 -10.13 10.72
C SER A 17 10.98 -9.12 10.61
N TRP A 18 10.68 -8.40 11.70
CA TRP A 18 9.67 -7.33 11.69
C TRP A 18 10.09 -6.19 10.75
N LEU A 19 11.35 -5.74 10.84
CA LEU A 19 11.88 -4.71 9.96
C LEU A 19 11.89 -5.16 8.50
N GLY A 20 12.26 -6.40 8.22
CA GLY A 20 12.23 -6.98 6.88
C GLY A 20 10.82 -6.93 6.28
N VAL A 21 9.81 -7.36 7.02
CA VAL A 21 8.41 -7.29 6.55
C VAL A 21 7.95 -5.85 6.37
N MET A 22 8.29 -4.93 7.28
CA MET A 22 7.98 -3.50 7.12
C MET A 22 8.58 -2.92 5.84
N LEU A 23 9.87 -3.20 5.57
CA LEU A 23 10.57 -2.70 4.39
C LEU A 23 9.99 -3.28 3.10
N VAL A 24 9.69 -4.57 3.09
CA VAL A 24 9.06 -5.25 1.95
C VAL A 24 7.67 -4.66 1.69
N SER A 25 6.85 -4.45 2.72
CA SER A 25 5.54 -3.80 2.61
C SER A 25 5.56 -2.35 2.16
N ALA A 26 6.66 -1.64 2.39
CA ALA A 26 6.84 -0.27 1.94
C ALA A 26 6.99 -0.17 0.40
N ILE A 27 7.32 -1.28 -0.28
CA ILE A 27 7.49 -1.31 -1.73
C ILE A 27 6.12 -1.19 -2.41
N PRO A 28 5.94 -0.23 -3.34
CA PRO A 28 4.73 -0.17 -4.17
C PRO A 28 4.47 -1.51 -4.85
N PHE A 29 3.20 -1.91 -4.97
CA PHE A 29 2.76 -3.22 -5.47
C PHE A 29 2.97 -4.41 -4.53
N VAL A 30 3.83 -4.30 -3.51
CA VAL A 30 3.93 -5.32 -2.45
C VAL A 30 2.92 -5.01 -1.36
N GLU A 31 2.97 -3.79 -0.83
CA GLU A 31 1.96 -3.25 0.07
C GLU A 31 1.74 -4.12 1.34
N SER A 32 0.64 -3.86 2.06
CA SER A 32 0.31 -4.57 3.30
C SER A 32 -0.20 -5.98 3.04
N TYR A 33 -0.85 -6.22 1.90
CA TYR A 33 -1.41 -7.52 1.57
C TYR A 33 -0.31 -8.56 1.31
N PHE A 34 0.63 -8.34 0.39
CA PHE A 34 1.71 -9.32 0.19
C PHE A 34 2.69 -9.33 1.36
N GLY A 35 2.93 -8.21 2.04
CA GLY A 35 3.75 -8.22 3.24
C GLY A 35 3.15 -9.03 4.38
N SER A 36 1.84 -8.97 4.60
CA SER A 36 1.17 -9.83 5.59
C SER A 36 1.29 -11.31 5.25
N VAL A 37 1.22 -11.67 3.95
CA VAL A 37 1.43 -13.04 3.47
C VAL A 37 2.86 -13.47 3.76
N ILE A 38 3.85 -12.66 3.39
CA ILE A 38 5.28 -12.94 3.62
C ILE A 38 5.55 -13.11 5.11
N GLY A 39 5.04 -12.21 5.97
CA GLY A 39 5.17 -12.29 7.42
C GLY A 39 4.63 -13.62 7.99
N VAL A 40 3.46 -14.06 7.53
CA VAL A 40 2.89 -15.36 7.92
C VAL A 40 3.75 -16.52 7.41
N LEU A 41 4.23 -16.45 6.16
CA LEU A 41 5.05 -17.51 5.55
C LEU A 41 6.39 -17.71 6.27
N ILE A 42 7.03 -16.62 6.71
CA ILE A 42 8.27 -16.69 7.51
C ILE A 42 8.03 -17.06 8.98
N GLY A 43 6.78 -17.29 9.38
CA GLY A 43 6.43 -17.83 10.69
C GLY A 43 6.11 -16.78 11.76
N LEU A 44 5.93 -15.50 11.40
CA LEU A 44 5.47 -14.51 12.37
C LEU A 44 4.03 -14.79 12.81
N PRO A 45 3.66 -14.50 14.08
CA PRO A 45 2.28 -14.52 14.50
C PRO A 45 1.43 -13.63 13.59
N THR A 46 0.27 -14.12 13.13
CA THR A 46 -0.59 -13.42 12.16
C THR A 46 -0.90 -11.97 12.54
N PRO A 47 -1.24 -11.63 13.81
CA PRO A 47 -1.47 -10.24 14.19
C PRO A 47 -0.22 -9.36 14.04
N VAL A 48 0.96 -9.91 14.33
CA VAL A 48 2.25 -9.20 14.19
C VAL A 48 2.56 -8.99 12.71
N ALA A 49 2.45 -10.04 11.88
CA ALA A 49 2.68 -9.97 10.44
C ALA A 49 1.80 -8.90 9.77
N ILE A 50 0.51 -8.86 10.10
CA ILE A 50 -0.42 -7.83 9.61
C ILE A 50 -0.01 -6.45 10.12
N GLY A 51 0.26 -6.31 11.42
CA GLY A 51 0.61 -5.03 12.03
C GLY A 51 1.85 -4.40 11.41
N VAL A 52 2.95 -5.16 11.30
CA VAL A 52 4.20 -4.65 10.71
C VAL A 52 4.02 -4.34 9.21
N ALA A 53 3.29 -5.17 8.46
CA ALA A 53 3.02 -4.91 7.06
C ALA A 53 2.19 -3.63 6.83
N VAL A 54 1.17 -3.41 7.67
CA VAL A 54 0.36 -2.19 7.65
C VAL A 54 1.22 -0.96 7.97
N VAL A 55 2.05 -1.02 9.01
CA VAL A 55 2.91 0.10 9.41
C VAL A 55 3.89 0.47 8.29
N GLY A 56 4.57 -0.51 7.70
CA GLY A 56 5.50 -0.29 6.59
C GLY A 56 4.83 0.35 5.37
N ASN A 57 3.64 -0.15 5.01
CA ASN A 57 2.89 0.41 3.89
C ASN A 57 2.39 1.84 4.17
N VAL A 58 1.74 2.07 5.32
CA VAL A 58 1.25 3.40 5.69
C VAL A 58 2.39 4.42 5.70
N ALA A 59 3.55 4.07 6.24
CA ALA A 59 4.72 4.95 6.22
C ALA A 59 5.15 5.32 4.80
N SER A 60 5.24 4.34 3.89
CA SER A 60 5.55 4.56 2.47
C SER A 60 4.50 5.40 1.75
N MET A 61 3.22 5.10 1.96
CA MET A 61 2.09 5.84 1.38
C MET A 61 2.10 7.30 1.82
N LEU A 62 2.29 7.57 3.12
CA LEU A 62 2.41 8.93 3.63
C LEU A 62 3.63 9.64 3.03
N ALA A 63 4.80 9.00 3.03
CA ALA A 63 6.02 9.54 2.43
C ALA A 63 5.80 9.93 0.97
N PHE A 64 5.10 9.09 0.19
CA PHE A 64 4.78 9.36 -1.20
C PHE A 64 3.79 10.53 -1.36
N VAL A 65 2.71 10.56 -0.57
CA VAL A 65 1.71 11.64 -0.61
C VAL A 65 2.34 12.99 -0.28
N PHE A 66 3.21 13.05 0.74
CA PHE A 66 3.90 14.28 1.13
C PHE A 66 5.01 14.67 0.13
N SER A 67 5.76 13.71 -0.40
CA SER A 67 6.80 13.97 -1.41
C SER A 67 6.20 14.45 -2.73
N ALA A 68 5.10 13.83 -3.18
CA ALA A 68 4.37 14.26 -4.37
C ALA A 68 3.84 15.69 -4.23
N HIS A 69 3.46 16.10 -3.02
CA HIS A 69 3.06 17.48 -2.76
C HIS A 69 4.24 18.45 -2.86
N GLY A 70 5.39 18.11 -2.27
CA GLY A 70 6.60 18.95 -2.31
C GLY A 70 7.19 19.11 -3.72
N VAL A 71 7.23 18.03 -4.51
CA VAL A 71 7.71 18.06 -5.90
C VAL A 71 6.77 18.87 -6.78
N ARG A 72 5.45 18.70 -6.63
CA ARG A 72 4.46 19.49 -7.40
C ARG A 72 4.58 20.99 -7.13
N THR A 73 4.75 21.40 -5.87
CA THR A 73 4.88 22.83 -5.53
C THR A 73 6.15 23.44 -6.13
N LYS A 74 7.27 22.71 -6.15
CA LYS A 74 8.53 23.19 -6.74
C LYS A 74 8.51 23.20 -8.28
N VAL A 75 7.88 22.21 -8.92
CA VAL A 75 7.79 22.12 -10.38
C VAL A 75 6.79 23.14 -10.94
N VAL A 76 5.65 23.35 -10.27
CA VAL A 76 4.64 24.37 -10.66
C VAL A 76 5.13 25.80 -10.41
N ALA A 77 5.95 26.03 -9.38
CA ALA A 77 6.55 27.34 -9.14
C ALA A 77 7.69 27.69 -10.11
N GLY A 78 8.37 26.68 -10.70
CA GLY A 78 9.52 26.88 -11.60
C GLY A 78 9.20 26.90 -13.09
N ARG A 79 7.99 26.47 -13.51
CA ARG A 79 7.54 26.50 -14.91
C ARG A 79 6.12 27.05 -14.96
N GLY A 80 5.97 28.25 -15.51
CA GLY A 80 4.69 28.94 -15.63
C GLY A 80 3.71 28.22 -16.57
N GLY A 81 3.08 27.16 -16.10
CA GLY A 81 2.05 26.47 -16.88
C GLY A 81 1.61 25.18 -16.22
N ALA A 82 0.30 25.04 -16.06
CA ALA A 82 -0.39 23.82 -15.70
C ALA A 82 -0.35 22.75 -16.81
N ASP A 83 0.73 22.69 -17.61
CA ASP A 83 0.82 21.95 -18.87
C ASP A 83 1.77 20.73 -18.81
N ALA A 84 2.16 20.32 -17.61
CA ALA A 84 2.77 19.00 -17.39
C ALA A 84 1.77 18.04 -16.73
N ALA A 85 0.50 18.06 -17.16
CA ALA A 85 -0.35 16.91 -16.94
C ALA A 85 0.24 15.77 -17.79
N PRO A 86 0.76 14.68 -17.19
CA PRO A 86 1.15 13.51 -17.98
C PRO A 86 -0.10 13.10 -18.76
N GLU A 87 0.08 12.76 -20.04
CA GLU A 87 -0.99 12.28 -20.93
C GLU A 87 -1.99 11.39 -20.16
N GLU A 88 -3.29 11.56 -20.42
CA GLU A 88 -4.34 10.77 -19.76
C GLU A 88 -4.16 9.28 -20.08
N SER A 89 -3.32 8.60 -19.30
CA SER A 89 -3.11 7.18 -19.48
C SER A 89 -4.44 6.46 -19.29
N PRO A 90 -4.67 5.33 -19.99
CA PRO A 90 -5.91 4.56 -19.84
C PRO A 90 -6.21 4.20 -18.38
N ARG A 91 -5.16 4.01 -17.56
CA ARG A 91 -5.28 3.77 -16.11
C ARG A 91 -5.79 5.00 -15.36
N ARG A 92 -5.30 6.20 -15.69
CA ARG A 92 -5.74 7.47 -15.08
C ARG A 92 -7.20 7.78 -15.44
N MET A 93 -7.62 7.54 -16.69
CA MET A 93 -9.03 7.70 -17.10
C MET A 93 -9.96 6.75 -16.35
N LYS A 94 -9.58 5.46 -16.22
CA LYS A 94 -10.35 4.48 -15.44
C LYS A 94 -10.49 4.90 -13.98
N LEU A 95 -9.39 5.37 -13.38
CA LEU A 95 -9.41 5.85 -12.00
C LEU A 95 -10.28 7.09 -11.84
N ARG A 96 -10.25 8.02 -12.79
CA ARG A 96 -11.12 9.21 -12.79
C ARG A 96 -12.60 8.84 -12.88
N ARG A 97 -12.98 7.95 -13.81
CA ARG A 97 -14.36 7.44 -13.89
C ARG A 97 -14.81 6.73 -12.62
N ALA A 98 -13.92 5.96 -12.00
CA ALA A 98 -14.20 5.30 -10.72
C ALA A 98 -14.36 6.34 -9.59
N PHE A 99 -13.54 7.39 -9.59
CA PHE A 99 -13.62 8.50 -8.64
C PHE A 99 -14.93 9.27 -8.77
N ASP A 100 -15.33 9.60 -9.99
CA ASP A 100 -16.59 10.32 -10.26
C ASP A 100 -17.82 9.49 -9.83
N ARG A 101 -17.73 8.15 -9.89
CA ARG A 101 -18.83 7.24 -9.54
C ARG A 101 -18.87 6.86 -8.06
N TYR A 102 -17.74 6.55 -7.46
CA TYR A 102 -17.65 5.93 -6.13
C TYR A 102 -16.99 6.83 -5.07
N GLY A 103 -16.50 8.00 -5.47
CA GLY A 103 -15.81 8.94 -4.60
C GLY A 103 -14.52 8.38 -4.01
N VAL A 104 -14.01 9.08 -3.00
CA VAL A 104 -12.73 8.75 -2.34
C VAL A 104 -12.79 7.37 -1.67
N ALA A 105 -13.91 7.04 -1.01
CA ALA A 105 -14.04 5.81 -0.25
C ALA A 105 -13.96 4.57 -1.15
N GLY A 106 -14.80 4.51 -2.20
CA GLY A 106 -14.82 3.35 -3.08
C GLY A 106 -13.55 3.20 -3.91
N VAL A 107 -12.95 4.31 -4.34
CA VAL A 107 -11.66 4.27 -5.04
C VAL A 107 -10.51 3.86 -4.13
N SER A 108 -10.51 4.25 -2.85
CA SER A 108 -9.45 3.82 -1.93
C SER A 108 -9.53 2.33 -1.65
N LEU A 109 -10.75 1.80 -1.43
CA LEU A 109 -10.98 0.38 -1.13
C LEU A 109 -10.71 -0.54 -2.32
N LEU A 110 -11.15 -0.16 -3.52
CA LEU A 110 -11.07 -1.02 -4.71
C LEU A 110 -9.93 -0.62 -5.65
N GLY A 111 -9.48 0.63 -5.61
CA GLY A 111 -8.45 1.15 -6.52
C GLY A 111 -7.09 0.50 -6.30
N GLN A 112 -6.82 -0.05 -5.11
CA GLN A 112 -5.63 -0.84 -4.80
C GLN A 112 -5.47 -2.08 -5.72
N THR A 113 -6.56 -2.60 -6.28
CA THR A 113 -6.51 -3.73 -7.24
C THR A 113 -6.08 -3.32 -8.65
N ILE A 114 -6.16 -2.02 -8.98
CA ILE A 114 -5.89 -1.49 -10.32
C ILE A 114 -4.53 -0.77 -10.33
N LEU A 115 -4.23 -0.04 -9.26
CA LEU A 115 -3.05 0.81 -9.12
C LEU A 115 -2.54 0.74 -7.67
N PRO A 116 -1.22 0.81 -7.45
CA PRO A 116 -0.63 0.91 -6.12
C PRO A 116 -1.27 2.01 -5.27
N SER A 117 -1.29 1.80 -3.95
CA SER A 117 -1.92 2.71 -2.99
C SER A 117 -1.40 4.14 -3.12
N GLN A 118 -0.12 4.28 -3.43
CA GLN A 118 0.60 5.54 -3.57
C GLN A 118 0.20 6.29 -4.85
N ILE A 119 -0.02 5.57 -5.96
CA ILE A 119 -0.43 6.17 -7.23
C ILE A 119 -1.92 6.58 -7.16
N THR A 120 -2.77 5.71 -6.62
CA THR A 120 -4.20 5.96 -6.48
C THR A 120 -4.48 7.16 -5.57
N SER A 121 -3.80 7.26 -4.42
CA SER A 121 -3.92 8.40 -3.50
C SER A 121 -3.44 9.71 -4.12
N ALA A 122 -2.28 9.71 -4.78
CA ALA A 122 -1.76 10.89 -5.48
C ALA A 122 -2.71 11.36 -6.59
N ALA A 123 -3.28 10.43 -7.35
CA ALA A 123 -4.21 10.75 -8.42
C ALA A 123 -5.55 11.32 -7.89
N MET A 124 -6.13 10.74 -6.83
CA MET A 124 -7.34 11.29 -6.21
C MET A 124 -7.15 12.72 -5.70
N VAL A 125 -6.02 13.01 -5.04
CA VAL A 125 -5.68 14.37 -4.62
C VAL A 125 -5.52 15.29 -5.84
N SER A 126 -4.94 14.79 -6.94
CA SER A 126 -4.84 15.56 -8.20
C SER A 126 -6.19 15.85 -8.86
N PHE A 127 -7.21 15.01 -8.62
CA PHE A 127 -8.58 15.21 -9.08
C PHE A 127 -9.39 16.16 -8.18
N GLY A 128 -8.78 16.71 -7.13
CA GLY A 128 -9.41 17.67 -6.21
C GLY A 128 -9.97 17.04 -4.93
N ALA A 129 -9.72 15.76 -4.66
CA ALA A 129 -10.12 15.14 -3.40
C ALA A 129 -9.39 15.78 -2.20
N ASN A 130 -10.12 15.94 -1.09
CA ASN A 130 -9.51 16.36 0.18
C ASN A 130 -8.44 15.33 0.62
N ARG A 131 -7.20 15.79 0.79
CA ARG A 131 -6.06 14.96 1.21
C ARG A 131 -6.36 14.15 2.46
N ASN A 132 -6.96 14.76 3.49
CA ASN A 132 -7.18 14.10 4.77
C ASN A 132 -8.17 12.94 4.61
N THR A 133 -9.20 13.14 3.78
CA THR A 133 -10.17 12.09 3.44
C THR A 133 -9.50 10.96 2.66
N VAL A 134 -8.62 11.28 1.70
CA VAL A 134 -7.86 10.28 0.93
C VAL A 134 -6.96 9.46 1.85
N ILE A 135 -6.18 10.12 2.72
CA ILE A 135 -5.29 9.43 3.68
C ILE A 135 -6.10 8.52 4.60
N PHE A 136 -7.21 9.01 5.16
CA PHE A 136 -8.06 8.22 6.04
C PHE A 136 -8.56 6.95 5.36
N TRP A 137 -9.18 7.08 4.18
CA TRP A 137 -9.71 5.92 3.46
C TRP A 137 -8.62 4.99 2.95
N GLN A 138 -7.44 5.52 2.65
CA GLN A 138 -6.30 4.69 2.27
C GLN A 138 -5.78 3.86 3.43
N ILE A 139 -5.69 4.43 4.64
CA ILE A 139 -5.34 3.69 5.86
C ILE A 139 -6.37 2.57 6.12
N VAL A 140 -7.66 2.90 6.04
CA VAL A 140 -8.74 1.89 6.18
C VAL A 140 -8.55 0.76 5.18
N SER A 141 -8.30 1.09 3.91
CA SER A 141 -8.07 0.07 2.88
C SER A 141 -6.82 -0.78 3.13
N ILE A 142 -5.70 -0.16 3.51
CA ILE A 142 -4.44 -0.85 3.82
C ILE A 142 -4.64 -1.86 4.96
N ILE A 143 -5.38 -1.48 5.99
CA ILE A 143 -5.72 -2.35 7.13
C ILE A 143 -6.61 -3.51 6.67
N LEU A 144 -7.70 -3.22 5.95
CA LEU A 144 -8.65 -4.23 5.50
C LEU A 144 -7.98 -5.28 4.61
N TRP A 145 -7.19 -4.87 3.63
CA TRP A 145 -6.49 -5.79 2.74
C TRP A 145 -5.36 -6.53 3.44
N GLY A 146 -4.65 -5.89 4.38
CA GLY A 146 -3.65 -6.56 5.21
C GLY A 146 -4.27 -7.66 6.08
N ILE A 147 -5.43 -7.40 6.70
CA ILE A 147 -6.17 -8.41 7.47
C ILE A 147 -6.64 -9.54 6.55
N ALA A 148 -7.29 -9.21 5.43
CA ALA A 148 -7.83 -10.19 4.50
C ALA A 148 -6.74 -11.17 4.03
N PHE A 149 -5.61 -10.65 3.54
CA PHE A 149 -4.52 -11.50 3.04
C PHE A 149 -3.72 -12.19 4.14
N GLY A 150 -3.52 -11.57 5.30
CA GLY A 150 -2.87 -12.22 6.43
C GLY A 150 -3.67 -13.41 6.96
N VAL A 151 -5.00 -13.28 7.03
CA VAL A 151 -5.90 -14.38 7.40
C VAL A 151 -5.90 -15.47 6.32
N LEU A 152 -6.02 -15.09 5.04
CA LEU A 152 -5.97 -16.05 3.93
C LEU A 152 -4.65 -16.83 3.90
N ALA A 153 -3.51 -16.16 4.14
CA ALA A 153 -2.21 -16.81 4.23
C ALA A 153 -2.18 -17.82 5.39
N THR A 154 -2.73 -17.44 6.54
CA THR A 154 -2.77 -18.32 7.73
C THR A 154 -3.59 -19.58 7.44
N LEU A 155 -4.78 -19.41 6.86
CA LEU A 155 -5.64 -20.53 6.46
C LEU A 155 -4.95 -21.41 5.41
N GLY A 156 -4.29 -20.79 4.42
CA GLY A 156 -3.52 -21.50 3.40
C GLY A 156 -2.39 -22.34 3.98
N VAL A 157 -1.60 -21.78 4.90
CA VAL A 157 -0.51 -22.51 5.58
C VAL A 157 -1.05 -23.69 6.38
N GLN A 158 -2.18 -23.51 7.09
CA GLN A 158 -2.82 -24.58 7.86
C GLN A 158 -3.32 -25.73 6.99
N LEU A 159 -3.86 -25.45 5.80
CA LEU A 159 -4.35 -26.49 4.87
C LEU A 159 -3.22 -27.28 4.21
N THR A 160 -2.01 -26.72 4.14
CA THR A 160 -0.84 -27.36 3.51
C THR A 160 0.06 -28.14 4.47
N ARG A 161 -0.26 -28.12 5.77
CA ARG A 161 0.43 -28.88 6.82
C ARG A 161 -0.38 -30.11 7.20
#